data_AF-A0A6V6ZMV0-F1
#
_entry.id   AF-A0A6V6ZMV0-F1
#
_cell.length_a   1.000
_cell.length_b   1.000
_cell.length_c   1.000
_cell.angle_alpha   90.00
_cell.angle_beta   90.00
_cell.angle_gamma   90.00
#
_symmetry.space_group_name_H-M   'P 1'
#
loop_
_entity.id
_entity.type
_entity.pdbx_description
1 polymer ?
#
loop_
_entity_poly.entity_id
_entity_poly.type
_entity_poly.pdbx_seq_one_letter_code
_entity_poly.pdbx_strand_id
1 'polypeptide(L)'
;MTARIHPTAIVEKGVEIGAGTSVWDNVHLRGPSKIGRNCIIGGKSYIAYGVEIGDFVKINSFVYIPNAVKVGNGVMISAGTIFTNDITPRATDADITQLLDSGPQDSTLPTFVGDGVTIGAGSRISGGITIAEFAMVGMGSVVTKDVGAFHLVFGNPARLKGAVCKCGHVLIRGSLEGQGRATCPKCDRQYSYQDGVVSSELESAS
;
A
#
# COMPACT_ATOMS: atom_id res chain seq x y z
N MET A 1 23.50 -10.93 -0.47
CA MET A 1 22.93 -11.92 -1.42
C MET A 1 22.20 -11.17 -2.52
N THR A 2 22.30 -11.62 -3.77
CA THR A 2 21.56 -11.04 -4.91
C THR A 2 20.06 -11.32 -4.79
N ALA A 3 19.25 -10.71 -5.66
CA ALA A 3 17.83 -11.04 -5.77
C ALA A 3 17.63 -12.49 -6.28
N ARG A 4 16.55 -13.13 -5.83
CA ARG A 4 16.13 -14.46 -6.28
C ARG A 4 14.88 -14.32 -7.13
N ILE A 5 14.94 -14.77 -8.38
CA ILE A 5 13.84 -14.62 -9.34
C ILE A 5 13.43 -16.01 -9.80
N HIS A 6 12.16 -16.35 -9.62
CA HIS A 6 11.62 -17.61 -10.10
C HIS A 6 11.70 -17.68 -11.64
N PRO A 7 12.03 -18.84 -12.24
CA PRO A 7 12.20 -18.96 -13.70
C PRO A 7 10.98 -18.58 -14.55
N THR A 8 9.78 -18.60 -13.95
CA THR A 8 8.53 -18.22 -14.63
C THR A 8 8.13 -16.76 -14.41
N ALA A 9 8.89 -15.99 -13.63
CA ALA A 9 8.65 -14.57 -13.48
C ALA A 9 9.11 -13.81 -14.75
N ILE A 10 8.31 -12.84 -15.17
CA ILE A 10 8.63 -11.95 -16.28
C ILE A 10 9.13 -10.64 -15.69
N VAL A 11 10.41 -10.34 -15.88
CA VAL A 11 11.03 -9.09 -15.42
C VAL A 11 11.50 -8.32 -16.65
N GLU A 12 10.86 -7.19 -16.92
CA GLU A 12 11.18 -6.35 -18.08
C GLU A 12 12.51 -5.59 -17.90
N LYS A 13 13.04 -5.06 -19.02
CA LYS A 13 14.25 -4.24 -19.02
C LYS A 13 14.05 -2.98 -18.18
N GLY A 14 15.04 -2.63 -17.36
CA GLY A 14 15.02 -1.41 -16.53
C GLY A 14 14.31 -1.57 -15.18
N VAL A 15 13.91 -2.79 -14.81
CA VAL A 15 13.49 -3.10 -13.44
C VAL A 15 14.73 -3.26 -12.56
N GLU A 16 14.84 -2.42 -11.53
CA GLU A 16 15.88 -2.52 -10.50
C GLU A 16 15.35 -3.32 -9.31
N ILE A 17 16.09 -4.35 -8.89
CA ILE A 17 15.70 -5.22 -7.78
C ILE A 17 16.82 -5.27 -6.75
N GLY A 18 16.53 -4.82 -5.54
CA GLY A 18 17.48 -4.79 -4.43
C GLY A 18 17.90 -6.17 -3.93
N ALA A 19 19.05 -6.20 -3.26
CA ALA A 19 19.64 -7.41 -2.68
C ALA A 19 18.67 -8.15 -1.72
N GLY A 20 18.69 -9.49 -1.75
CA GLY A 20 17.85 -10.32 -0.88
C GLY A 20 16.36 -10.37 -1.24
N THR A 21 15.89 -9.56 -2.20
CA THR A 21 14.50 -9.59 -2.67
C THR A 21 14.21 -10.90 -3.40
N SER A 22 13.01 -11.46 -3.17
CA SER A 22 12.54 -12.70 -3.79
C SER A 22 11.29 -12.44 -4.63
N VAL A 23 11.36 -12.80 -5.91
CA VAL A 23 10.26 -12.71 -6.88
C VAL A 23 9.78 -14.12 -7.19
N TRP A 24 8.54 -14.41 -6.84
CA TRP A 24 7.93 -15.73 -6.96
C TRP A 24 7.37 -16.01 -8.36
N ASP A 25 6.77 -17.18 -8.54
CA ASP A 25 6.31 -17.68 -9.83
C ASP A 25 5.27 -16.78 -10.49
N ASN A 26 5.35 -16.64 -11.81
CA ASN A 26 4.36 -15.94 -12.64
C ASN A 26 4.13 -14.46 -12.22
N VAL A 27 5.08 -13.83 -11.52
CA VAL A 27 5.08 -12.39 -11.31
C VAL A 27 5.43 -11.70 -12.63
N HIS A 28 4.78 -10.57 -12.92
CA HIS A 28 5.18 -9.67 -14.00
C HIS A 28 5.58 -8.32 -13.44
N LEU A 29 6.87 -7.99 -13.56
CA LEU A 29 7.44 -6.69 -13.21
C LEU A 29 7.71 -5.91 -14.49
N ARG A 30 7.04 -4.77 -14.65
CA ARG A 30 7.22 -3.90 -15.81
C ARG A 30 8.24 -2.81 -15.57
N GLY A 31 9.00 -2.50 -16.60
CA GLY A 31 10.10 -1.54 -16.56
C GLY A 31 9.73 -0.18 -17.18
N PRO A 32 10.36 0.93 -16.75
CA PRO A 32 11.30 1.02 -15.63
C PRO A 32 10.57 0.98 -14.28
N SER A 33 11.09 0.29 -13.28
CA SER A 33 10.54 0.30 -11.90
C SER A 33 11.63 -0.03 -10.90
N LYS A 34 11.42 0.32 -9.63
CA LYS A 34 12.40 0.10 -8.56
C LYS A 34 11.78 -0.67 -7.41
N ILE A 35 12.45 -1.76 -7.03
CA ILE A 35 12.09 -2.59 -5.87
C ILE A 35 13.30 -2.62 -4.94
N GLY A 36 13.07 -2.26 -3.68
CA GLY A 36 14.09 -2.23 -2.64
C GLY A 36 14.66 -3.61 -2.28
N ARG A 37 15.45 -3.64 -1.20
CA ARG A 37 16.09 -4.86 -0.68
C ARG A 37 15.15 -5.64 0.24
N ASN A 38 15.41 -6.94 0.32
CA ASN A 38 14.73 -7.88 1.24
C ASN A 38 13.21 -7.88 1.11
N CYS A 39 12.70 -7.63 -0.10
CA CYS A 39 11.27 -7.69 -0.39
C CYS A 39 10.84 -9.11 -0.77
N ILE A 40 9.54 -9.38 -0.64
CA ILE A 40 8.91 -10.59 -1.15
C ILE A 40 7.80 -10.17 -2.10
N ILE A 41 7.88 -10.61 -3.36
CA ILE A 41 6.85 -10.38 -4.38
C ILE A 41 6.21 -11.71 -4.72
N GLY A 42 5.04 -11.96 -4.14
CA GLY A 42 4.29 -13.21 -4.22
C GLY A 42 3.75 -13.49 -5.62
N GLY A 43 3.55 -14.78 -5.92
CA GLY A 43 3.27 -15.24 -7.27
C GLY A 43 2.00 -14.67 -7.89
N LYS A 44 1.99 -14.54 -9.22
CA LYS A 44 0.87 -13.99 -10.02
C LYS A 44 0.53 -12.52 -9.72
N SER A 45 1.41 -11.80 -9.05
CA SER A 45 1.27 -10.37 -8.85
C SER A 45 1.80 -9.60 -10.06
N TYR A 46 1.16 -8.47 -10.37
CA TYR A 46 1.50 -7.60 -11.48
C TYR A 46 1.88 -6.23 -10.94
N ILE A 47 3.06 -5.74 -11.34
CA ILE A 47 3.58 -4.43 -10.96
C ILE A 47 3.90 -3.68 -12.24
N ALA A 48 3.16 -2.59 -12.48
CA ALA A 48 3.33 -1.76 -13.66
C ALA A 48 4.66 -0.98 -13.64
N TYR A 49 4.97 -0.35 -14.77
CA TYR A 49 6.11 0.55 -14.90
C TYR A 49 5.90 1.80 -14.04
N GLY A 50 7.00 2.48 -13.71
CA GLY A 50 7.03 3.68 -12.89
C GLY A 50 6.75 3.45 -11.41
N VAL A 51 6.56 2.20 -10.96
CA VAL A 51 6.31 1.88 -9.55
C VAL A 51 7.62 1.91 -8.75
N GLU A 52 7.56 2.54 -7.59
CA GLU A 52 8.64 2.55 -6.60
C GLU A 52 8.22 1.78 -5.35
N ILE A 53 8.99 0.77 -4.97
CA ILE A 53 8.79 -0.04 -3.76
C ILE A 53 10.04 0.05 -2.90
N GLY A 54 9.85 0.44 -1.63
CA GLY A 54 10.91 0.51 -0.63
C GLY A 54 11.46 -0.85 -0.19
N ASP A 55 12.18 -0.83 0.92
CA ASP A 55 12.82 -2.02 1.50
C ASP A 55 11.87 -2.79 2.41
N PHE A 56 12.14 -4.09 2.59
CA PHE A 56 11.42 -4.96 3.54
C PHE A 56 9.90 -5.05 3.28
N VAL A 57 9.48 -4.84 2.04
CA VAL A 57 8.07 -4.91 1.64
C VAL A 57 7.66 -6.35 1.36
N LYS A 58 6.48 -6.74 1.85
CA LYS A 58 5.85 -8.01 1.48
C LYS A 58 4.59 -7.76 0.66
N ILE A 59 4.66 -8.14 -0.61
CA ILE A 59 3.52 -8.19 -1.52
C ILE A 59 3.14 -9.65 -1.68
N ASN A 60 1.94 -10.03 -1.25
CA ASN A 60 1.46 -11.40 -1.39
C ASN A 60 0.96 -11.67 -2.83
N SER A 61 0.45 -12.88 -3.07
CA SER A 61 -0.02 -13.29 -4.40
C SER A 61 -1.25 -12.53 -4.88
N PHE A 62 -1.41 -12.47 -6.20
CA PHE A 62 -2.56 -11.86 -6.88
C PHE A 62 -2.76 -10.36 -6.54
N VAL A 63 -1.68 -9.63 -6.32
CA VAL A 63 -1.73 -8.19 -6.12
C VAL A 63 -1.56 -7.48 -7.47
N TYR A 64 -2.38 -6.47 -7.72
CA TYR A 64 -2.26 -5.60 -8.89
C TYR A 64 -1.88 -4.18 -8.46
N ILE A 65 -0.75 -3.68 -8.95
CA ILE A 65 -0.26 -2.32 -8.71
C ILE A 65 -0.08 -1.62 -10.07
N PRO A 66 -0.92 -0.61 -10.40
CA PRO A 66 -0.78 0.18 -11.62
C PRO A 66 0.39 1.17 -11.51
N ASN A 67 0.62 1.93 -12.57
CA ASN A 67 1.63 3.00 -12.55
C ASN A 67 1.27 4.07 -11.49
N ALA A 68 2.21 4.98 -11.23
CA ALA A 68 2.03 6.09 -10.29
C ALA A 68 1.75 5.67 -8.82
N VAL A 69 2.11 4.43 -8.44
CA VAL A 69 2.08 4.00 -7.04
C VAL A 69 3.49 4.01 -6.45
N LYS A 70 3.62 4.62 -5.27
CA LYS A 70 4.83 4.59 -4.46
C LYS A 70 4.56 3.92 -3.13
N VAL A 71 5.36 2.91 -2.80
CA VAL A 71 5.26 2.11 -1.58
C VAL A 71 6.51 2.31 -0.74
N GLY A 72 6.30 2.72 0.52
CA GLY A 72 7.35 2.89 1.52
C GLY A 72 7.97 1.58 2.00
N ASN A 73 8.76 1.67 3.07
CA ASN A 73 9.46 0.54 3.66
C ASN A 73 8.55 -0.27 4.59
N GLY A 74 8.81 -1.57 4.73
CA GLY A 74 8.15 -2.41 5.73
C GLY A 74 6.64 -2.59 5.51
N VAL A 75 6.14 -2.29 4.31
CA VAL A 75 4.72 -2.39 3.97
C VAL A 75 4.30 -3.84 3.78
N MET A 76 3.10 -4.18 4.25
CA MET A 76 2.41 -5.43 3.96
C MET A 76 1.26 -5.19 2.99
N ILE A 77 1.32 -5.76 1.78
CA ILE A 77 0.21 -5.79 0.84
C ILE A 77 -0.30 -7.23 0.74
N SER A 78 -1.47 -7.48 1.31
CA SER A 78 -2.02 -8.83 1.42
C SER A 78 -2.66 -9.31 0.12
N ALA A 79 -2.85 -10.63 0.02
CA ALA A 79 -3.23 -11.30 -1.21
C ALA A 79 -4.53 -10.73 -1.82
N GLY A 80 -4.60 -10.66 -3.15
CA GLY A 80 -5.79 -10.20 -3.87
C GLY A 80 -6.10 -8.70 -3.74
N THR A 81 -5.17 -7.89 -3.23
CA THR A 81 -5.31 -6.42 -3.17
C THR A 81 -5.18 -5.82 -4.57
N ILE A 82 -6.06 -4.88 -4.91
CA ILE A 82 -6.05 -4.19 -6.20
C ILE A 82 -5.99 -2.68 -5.97
N PHE A 83 -5.03 -2.03 -6.61
CA PHE A 83 -4.93 -0.58 -6.70
C PHE A 83 -5.51 -0.08 -8.03
N THR A 84 -6.03 1.14 -8.04
CA THR A 84 -6.38 1.89 -9.26
C THR A 84 -5.61 3.21 -9.30
N ASN A 85 -5.58 3.84 -10.47
CA ASN A 85 -4.87 5.09 -10.77
C ASN A 85 -5.72 6.08 -11.57
N ASP A 86 -6.95 5.70 -11.92
CA ASP A 86 -7.97 6.55 -12.56
C ASP A 86 -9.30 6.32 -11.81
N ILE A 87 -10.03 7.40 -11.55
CA ILE A 87 -11.31 7.39 -10.84
C ILE A 87 -12.48 7.27 -11.83
N THR A 88 -12.31 7.74 -13.06
CA THR A 88 -13.37 7.82 -14.07
C THR A 88 -12.94 7.23 -15.42
N PRO A 89 -12.41 5.99 -15.47
CA PRO A 89 -11.92 5.42 -16.71
C PRO A 89 -13.05 5.21 -17.73
N ARG A 90 -12.70 5.36 -19.01
CA ARG A 90 -13.54 5.05 -20.17
C ARG A 90 -12.74 4.27 -21.21
N ALA A 91 -13.38 3.27 -21.80
CA ALA A 91 -12.75 2.46 -22.84
C ALA A 91 -12.68 3.19 -24.19
N THR A 92 -13.63 4.09 -24.45
CA THR A 92 -13.79 4.79 -25.71
C THR A 92 -14.05 6.28 -25.48
N ASP A 93 -14.01 7.04 -26.57
CA ASP A 93 -14.67 8.34 -26.62
C ASP A 93 -16.19 8.25 -26.33
N ALA A 94 -16.83 9.41 -26.18
CA ALA A 94 -18.24 9.50 -25.80
C ALA A 94 -19.20 8.91 -26.85
N ASP A 95 -18.80 8.90 -28.12
CA ASP A 95 -19.58 8.41 -29.25
C ASP A 95 -19.29 6.93 -29.61
N ILE A 96 -18.39 6.26 -28.86
CA ILE A 96 -18.02 4.85 -29.05
C ILE A 96 -17.46 4.59 -30.46
N THR A 97 -16.62 5.51 -30.96
CA THR A 97 -16.01 5.40 -32.29
C THR A 97 -14.56 4.94 -32.27
N GLN A 98 -13.86 5.13 -31.14
CA GLN A 98 -12.45 4.75 -30.99
C GLN A 98 -12.10 4.37 -29.56
N LEU A 99 -11.14 3.46 -29.41
CA LEU A 99 -10.55 3.12 -28.11
C LEU A 99 -9.67 4.26 -27.61
N LEU A 100 -9.76 4.56 -26.32
CA LEU A 100 -8.85 5.49 -25.66
C LEU A 100 -7.53 4.80 -25.30
N ASP A 101 -6.44 5.56 -25.31
CA ASP A 101 -5.15 5.08 -24.84
C ASP A 101 -5.23 4.69 -23.35
N SER A 102 -4.68 3.54 -23.01
CA SER A 102 -4.55 3.06 -21.62
C SER A 102 -3.21 3.47 -20.98
N GLY A 103 -2.41 4.27 -21.70
CA GLY A 103 -1.21 4.92 -21.18
C GLY A 103 -1.51 5.96 -20.09
N PRO A 104 -0.46 6.52 -19.45
CA PRO A 104 -0.62 7.60 -18.48
C PRO A 104 -1.24 8.82 -19.15
N GLN A 105 -2.22 9.41 -18.48
CA GLN A 105 -2.92 10.63 -18.90
C GLN A 105 -2.91 11.64 -17.75
N ASP A 106 -3.39 12.87 -17.98
CA ASP A 106 -3.55 13.87 -16.92
C ASP A 106 -4.46 13.38 -15.78
N SER A 107 -5.33 12.41 -16.04
CA SER A 107 -6.17 11.74 -15.04
C SER A 107 -5.46 10.68 -14.20
N THR A 108 -4.18 10.37 -14.49
CA THR A 108 -3.41 9.39 -13.72
C THR A 108 -3.01 9.96 -12.37
N LEU A 109 -3.65 9.47 -11.32
CA LEU A 109 -3.50 10.00 -9.97
C LEU A 109 -2.46 9.21 -9.17
N PRO A 110 -1.47 9.88 -8.55
CA PRO A 110 -0.46 9.21 -7.75
C PRO A 110 -1.04 8.69 -6.43
N THR A 111 -0.67 7.46 -6.05
CA THR A 111 -1.03 6.87 -4.76
C THR A 111 0.22 6.63 -3.92
N PHE A 112 0.20 7.11 -2.68
CA PHE A 112 1.33 6.97 -1.74
C PHE A 112 0.95 6.04 -0.59
N VAL A 113 1.76 5.02 -0.37
CA VAL A 113 1.64 4.10 0.77
C VAL A 113 2.86 4.33 1.66
N GLY A 114 2.64 4.89 2.84
CA GLY A 114 3.70 5.20 3.81
C GLY A 114 4.33 3.98 4.44
N ASP A 115 5.41 4.21 5.19
CA ASP A 115 6.18 3.15 5.83
C ASP A 115 5.34 2.35 6.85
N GLY A 116 5.56 1.04 6.92
CA GLY A 116 4.92 0.15 7.89
C GLY A 116 3.41 -0.08 7.71
N VAL A 117 2.81 0.47 6.65
CA VAL A 117 1.37 0.28 6.36
C VAL A 117 1.06 -1.21 6.17
N THR A 118 -0.11 -1.62 6.66
CA THR A 118 -0.68 -2.94 6.38
C THR A 118 -1.99 -2.79 5.60
N ILE A 119 -2.04 -3.41 4.41
CA ILE A 119 -3.24 -3.51 3.59
C ILE A 119 -3.76 -4.95 3.64
N GLY A 120 -4.95 -5.14 4.21
CA GLY A 120 -5.60 -6.43 4.38
C GLY A 120 -6.03 -7.07 3.07
N ALA A 121 -6.15 -8.41 3.08
CA ALA A 121 -6.38 -9.20 1.88
C ALA A 121 -7.68 -8.80 1.16
N GLY A 122 -7.66 -8.81 -0.17
CA GLY A 122 -8.84 -8.50 -0.98
C GLY A 122 -9.27 -7.03 -0.96
N SER A 123 -8.46 -6.10 -0.43
CA SER A 123 -8.79 -4.67 -0.42
C SER A 123 -8.75 -4.04 -1.82
N ARG A 124 -9.46 -2.92 -1.98
CA ARG A 124 -9.47 -2.06 -3.17
C ARG A 124 -9.01 -0.67 -2.79
N ILE A 125 -7.98 -0.17 -3.46
CA ILE A 125 -7.35 1.12 -3.15
C ILE A 125 -7.57 2.06 -4.34
N SER A 126 -8.27 3.16 -4.12
CA SER A 126 -8.48 4.18 -5.15
C SER A 126 -7.17 4.86 -5.55
N GLY A 127 -7.11 5.36 -6.79
CA GLY A 127 -6.05 6.27 -7.23
C GLY A 127 -6.13 7.63 -6.54
N GLY A 128 -4.99 8.29 -6.36
CA GLY A 128 -4.93 9.68 -5.89
C GLY A 128 -5.01 9.87 -4.39
N ILE A 129 -4.72 8.83 -3.60
CA ILE A 129 -4.83 8.89 -2.13
C ILE A 129 -3.51 8.58 -1.44
N THR A 130 -3.42 9.03 -0.21
CA THR A 130 -2.32 8.72 0.71
C THR A 130 -2.80 7.80 1.83
N ILE A 131 -2.11 6.68 2.01
CA ILE A 131 -2.24 5.82 3.20
C ILE A 131 -1.00 6.09 4.04
N ALA A 132 -1.13 6.92 5.07
CA ALA A 132 -0.01 7.37 5.88
C ALA A 132 0.59 6.24 6.73
N GLU A 133 1.79 6.50 7.25
CA GLU A 133 2.62 5.52 7.94
C GLU A 133 1.90 4.72 9.04
N PHE A 134 2.21 3.43 9.10
CA PHE A 134 1.68 2.47 10.06
C PHE A 134 0.14 2.37 10.13
N ALA A 135 -0.59 2.95 9.17
CA ALA A 135 -2.01 2.72 9.04
C ALA A 135 -2.30 1.25 8.73
N MET A 136 -3.49 0.79 9.12
CA MET A 136 -3.96 -0.56 8.89
C MET A 136 -5.33 -0.54 8.21
N VAL A 137 -5.37 -1.09 7.01
CA VAL A 137 -6.60 -1.35 6.25
C VAL A 137 -7.04 -2.78 6.51
N GLY A 138 -8.24 -2.98 7.05
CA GLY A 138 -8.80 -4.31 7.27
C GLY A 138 -9.12 -5.03 5.95
N MET A 139 -9.24 -6.35 6.00
CA MET A 139 -9.50 -7.17 4.80
C MET A 139 -10.81 -6.78 4.07
N GLY A 140 -10.81 -6.91 2.75
CA GLY A 140 -11.98 -6.65 1.91
C GLY A 140 -12.44 -5.19 1.86
N SER A 141 -11.63 -4.25 2.33
CA SER A 141 -12.02 -2.85 2.43
C SER A 141 -11.92 -2.13 1.09
N VAL A 142 -12.80 -1.16 0.85
CA VAL A 142 -12.75 -0.27 -0.32
C VAL A 142 -12.33 1.12 0.14
N VAL A 143 -11.06 1.46 -0.06
CA VAL A 143 -10.43 2.69 0.40
C VAL A 143 -10.52 3.75 -0.69
N THR A 144 -11.35 4.77 -0.45
CA THR A 144 -11.64 5.83 -1.43
C THR A 144 -11.17 7.22 -1.00
N LYS A 145 -10.52 7.32 0.16
CA LYS A 145 -10.02 8.57 0.75
C LYS A 145 -8.71 8.30 1.49
N ASP A 146 -7.98 9.36 1.77
CA ASP A 146 -6.77 9.30 2.59
C ASP A 146 -7.02 8.61 3.93
N VAL A 147 -5.98 7.94 4.42
CA VAL A 147 -5.96 7.24 5.70
C VAL A 147 -4.81 7.82 6.53
N GLY A 148 -5.13 8.35 7.72
CA GLY A 148 -4.16 8.98 8.60
C GLY A 148 -3.20 7.98 9.23
N ALA A 149 -2.07 8.49 9.75
CA ALA A 149 -1.05 7.66 10.38
C ALA A 149 -1.66 6.88 11.55
N PHE A 150 -1.26 5.62 11.69
CA PHE A 150 -1.76 4.70 12.72
C PHE A 150 -3.28 4.41 12.66
N HIS A 151 -4.03 4.93 11.69
CA HIS A 151 -5.48 4.69 11.63
C HIS A 151 -5.78 3.22 11.34
N LEU A 152 -6.77 2.68 12.04
CA LEU A 152 -7.43 1.43 11.67
C LEU A 152 -8.67 1.78 10.84
N VAL A 153 -8.67 1.42 9.56
CA VAL A 153 -9.84 1.60 8.68
C VAL A 153 -10.33 0.28 8.14
N PHE A 154 -11.65 0.13 8.01
CA PHE A 154 -12.23 -0.97 7.25
C PHE A 154 -13.66 -0.72 6.81
N GLY A 155 -14.15 -1.54 5.87
CA GLY A 155 -15.51 -1.50 5.33
C GLY A 155 -15.56 -1.13 3.86
N ASN A 156 -16.78 -1.10 3.31
CA ASN A 156 -17.04 -0.66 1.94
C ASN A 156 -18.17 0.41 1.95
N PRO A 157 -17.83 1.70 1.79
CA PRO A 157 -16.48 2.26 1.75
C PRO A 157 -15.78 2.20 3.13
N ALA A 158 -14.45 2.19 3.14
CA ALA A 158 -13.65 2.12 4.35
C ALA A 158 -13.87 3.37 5.23
N ARG A 159 -13.96 3.17 6.54
CA ARG A 159 -14.11 4.24 7.53
C ARG A 159 -13.16 4.01 8.68
N LEU A 160 -12.81 5.09 9.38
CA LEU A 160 -12.06 5.04 10.63
C LEU A 160 -12.82 4.21 11.66
N LYS A 161 -12.10 3.28 12.29
CA LYS A 161 -12.59 2.37 13.33
C LYS A 161 -11.68 2.31 14.55
N GLY A 162 -10.65 3.16 14.59
CA GLY A 162 -9.76 3.31 15.72
C GLY A 162 -8.31 3.50 15.29
N ALA A 163 -7.37 3.05 16.12
CA ALA A 163 -5.94 3.23 15.91
C ALA A 163 -5.16 1.93 16.18
N VAL A 164 -4.00 1.78 15.53
CA VAL A 164 -3.06 0.67 15.71
C VAL A 164 -1.67 1.17 16.12
N CYS A 165 -0.95 0.33 16.84
CA CYS A 165 0.46 0.54 17.16
C CYS A 165 1.35 0.17 15.96
N LYS A 166 2.58 0.73 15.90
CA LYS A 166 3.67 0.31 14.98
C LYS A 166 3.89 -1.21 14.96
N CYS A 167 3.58 -1.94 16.05
CA CYS A 167 3.73 -3.41 16.14
C CYS A 167 2.50 -4.21 15.64
N GLY A 168 1.47 -3.53 15.13
CA GLY A 168 0.23 -4.11 14.61
C GLY A 168 -0.86 -4.42 15.64
N HIS A 169 -0.64 -4.11 16.93
CA HIS A 169 -1.69 -4.26 17.94
C HIS A 169 -2.72 -3.12 17.85
N VAL A 170 -4.01 -3.43 18.00
CA VAL A 170 -5.07 -2.41 18.01
C VAL A 170 -5.06 -1.67 19.35
N LEU A 171 -4.82 -0.36 19.31
CA LEU A 171 -4.76 0.50 20.51
C LEU A 171 -6.16 0.91 20.97
N ILE A 172 -6.97 1.37 20.02
CA ILE A 172 -8.27 1.97 20.28
C ILE A 172 -9.25 1.40 19.26
N ARG A 173 -10.47 1.06 19.71
CA ARG A 173 -11.60 0.74 18.83
C ARG A 173 -12.67 1.81 19.01
N GLY A 174 -13.11 2.41 17.92
CA GLY A 174 -14.16 3.45 17.93
C GLY A 174 -13.66 4.81 17.46
N SER A 175 -14.31 5.85 17.98
CA SER A 175 -14.04 7.26 17.64
C SER A 175 -12.66 7.70 18.14
N LEU A 176 -12.04 8.61 17.40
CA LEU A 176 -10.82 9.33 17.79
C LEU A 176 -11.11 10.84 17.97
N GLU A 177 -12.36 11.20 18.28
CA GLU A 177 -12.76 12.58 18.61
C GLU A 177 -12.21 13.01 19.98
N GLY A 178 -11.87 14.30 20.11
CA GLY A 178 -11.28 14.84 21.33
C GLY A 178 -9.83 14.38 21.50
N GLN A 179 -9.37 14.34 22.75
CA GLN A 179 -7.99 14.02 23.10
C GLN A 179 -7.89 12.80 24.00
N GLY A 180 -6.82 12.01 23.85
CA GLY A 180 -6.55 10.87 24.71
C GLY A 180 -5.17 10.28 24.54
N ARG A 181 -4.87 9.27 25.37
CA ARG A 181 -3.61 8.53 25.37
C ARG A 181 -3.85 7.03 25.38
N ALA A 182 -2.94 6.26 24.79
CA ALA A 182 -2.96 4.81 24.80
C ALA A 182 -1.54 4.23 24.90
N THR A 183 -1.39 3.19 25.72
CA THR A 183 -0.16 2.39 25.79
C THR A 183 -0.41 1.04 25.13
N CYS A 184 0.46 0.64 24.21
CA CYS A 184 0.34 -0.65 23.55
C CYS A 184 0.64 -1.79 24.54
N PRO A 185 -0.30 -2.71 24.82
CA PRO A 185 -0.06 -3.81 25.77
C PRO A 185 0.90 -4.88 25.25
N LYS A 186 1.31 -4.80 23.97
CA LYS A 186 2.22 -5.75 23.33
C LYS A 186 3.68 -5.28 23.34
N CYS A 187 3.93 -3.97 23.32
CA CYS A 187 5.28 -3.44 23.16
C CYS A 187 5.54 -2.13 23.92
N ASP A 188 4.64 -1.76 24.82
CA ASP A 188 4.72 -0.64 25.76
C ASP A 188 4.88 0.77 25.15
N ARG A 189 4.85 0.88 23.82
CA ARG A 189 4.84 2.18 23.12
C ARG A 189 3.62 2.99 23.49
N GLN A 190 3.86 4.28 23.74
CA GLN A 190 2.85 5.25 24.12
C GLN A 190 2.43 6.09 22.91
N TYR A 191 1.16 6.43 22.88
CA TYR A 191 0.51 7.19 21.83
C TYR A 191 -0.42 8.23 22.44
N SER A 192 -0.56 9.34 21.76
CA SER A 192 -1.62 10.32 21.97
C SER A 192 -2.44 10.48 20.71
N TYR A 193 -3.67 10.95 20.88
CA TYR A 193 -4.49 11.42 19.77
C TYR A 193 -5.19 12.72 20.12
N GLN A 194 -5.44 13.53 19.09
CA GLN A 194 -6.22 14.75 19.15
C GLN A 194 -7.02 14.90 17.85
N ASP A 195 -8.35 14.89 17.95
CA ASP A 195 -9.30 15.13 16.86
C ASP A 195 -8.96 14.34 15.58
N GLY A 196 -8.74 13.03 15.74
CA GLY A 196 -8.42 12.10 14.66
C GLY A 196 -6.93 12.03 14.30
N VAL A 197 -6.07 12.92 14.79
CA VAL A 197 -4.61 12.82 14.57
C VAL A 197 -4.02 11.92 15.65
N VAL A 198 -3.24 10.90 15.27
CA VAL A 198 -2.58 9.97 16.20
C VAL A 198 -1.07 10.17 16.10
N SER A 199 -0.40 10.28 17.24
CA SER A 199 1.04 10.49 17.34
C SER A 199 1.66 9.47 18.30
N SER A 200 2.83 8.91 17.95
CA SER A 200 3.61 8.13 18.90
C SER A 200 4.43 9.05 19.80
N GLU A 201 4.36 8.88 21.12
CA GLU A 201 4.98 9.79 22.10
C GLU A 201 6.51 9.59 22.26
N LEU A 202 7.17 8.77 21.44
CA LEU A 202 8.61 8.53 21.51
C LEU A 202 9.27 8.39 20.13
N GLU A 203 9.93 9.47 19.71
CA GLU A 203 11.24 9.52 19.00
C GLU A 203 12.08 10.71 19.54
N SER A 204 12.06 10.93 20.86
CA SER A 204 12.93 11.87 21.56
C SER A 204 13.75 11.18 22.65
N ALA A 205 14.43 10.09 22.30
CA ALA A 205 15.52 9.52 23.10
C ALA A 205 16.31 8.45 22.31
N SER A 206 17.25 8.89 21.47
CA SER A 206 18.58 8.29 21.26
C SER A 206 19.37 9.10 20.24
#